data_AF-A0A2M7BDM5-F1
#
_entry.id   AF-A0A2M7BDM5-F1
#
_cell.length_a   1.000
_cell.length_b   1.000
_cell.length_c   1.000
_cell.angle_alpha   90.00
_cell.angle_beta   90.00
_cell.angle_gamma   90.00
#
_symmetry.space_group_name_H-M   'P 1'
#
loop_
_entity.id
_entity.type
_entity.pdbx_description
1 polymer ?
#
loop_
_entity_poly.entity_id
_entity_poly.type
_entity_poly.pdbx_seq_one_letter_code
_entity_poly.pdbx_strand_id
1 'polypeptide(L)' 'MIQEYLKHTGNLQNKVEEGRFQLKDPYHGVMDFYWKGNYIWGALDLADETLRSRVLKLFAEGLEKKK' A
#
# COMPACT_ATOMS: atom_id res chain seq x y z
N MET A 1 -1.50 11.69 7.25
CA MET A 1 -2.17 10.45 6.79
C MET A 1 -1.23 9.25 6.65
N ILE A 2 -0.47 9.07 5.56
CA ILE A 2 0.33 7.82 5.40
C ILE A 2 1.43 7.68 6.46
N GLN A 3 2.07 8.79 6.86
CA GLN A 3 3.10 8.77 7.91
C GLN A 3 2.52 8.33 9.26
N GLU A 4 1.29 8.73 9.58
CA GLU A 4 0.60 8.30 10.80
C GLU A 4 0.26 6.82 10.72
N TYR A 5 -0.25 6.35 9.58
CA TYR A 5 -0.51 4.92 9.35
C TYR A 5 0.76 4.06 9.48
N LEU A 6 1.85 4.48 8.86
CA LEU A 6 3.17 3.84 8.96
C LEU A 6 3.69 3.83 10.40
N LYS A 7 3.49 4.92 11.15
CA LYS A 7 3.83 5.00 12.58
C LYS A 7 2.99 4.01 13.41
N HIS A 8 1.69 3.88 13.13
CA HIS A 8 0.80 2.93 13.83
C HIS A 8 1.15 1.47 13.56
N THR A 9 1.66 1.16 12.36
CA THR A 9 2.11 -0.20 12.01
C THR A 9 3.56 -0.50 12.43
N GLY A 10 4.24 0.45 13.08
CA GLY A 10 5.65 0.30 13.49
C GLY A 10 6.65 0.42 12.34
N ASN A 11 6.21 0.79 11.14
CA ASN A 11 7.04 0.93 9.94
C ASN A 11 7.42 2.38 9.70
N LEU A 12 8.13 2.99 10.66
CA LEU A 12 8.62 4.36 10.55
C LEU A 12 9.69 4.47 9.46
N GLN A 13 9.34 5.11 8.34
CA GLN A 13 10.31 5.54 7.33
C GLN A 13 10.56 7.05 7.46
N ASN A 14 11.84 7.44 7.46
CA ASN A 14 12.26 8.85 7.59
C ASN A 14 11.82 9.72 6.40
N LYS A 15 11.54 9.10 5.24
CA LYS A 15 11.05 9.77 4.04
C LYS A 15 9.98 8.87 3.40
N VAL A 16 8.78 9.40 3.25
CA VAL A 16 7.64 8.68 2.67
C VAL A 16 7.30 9.35 1.35
N GLU A 17 7.45 8.62 0.26
CA GLU A 17 7.14 9.08 -1.10
C GLU A 17 5.94 8.30 -1.63
N GLU A 18 5.13 8.91 -2.50
CA GLU A 18 3.99 8.20 -3.12
C GLU A 18 4.48 6.98 -3.91
N GLY A 19 3.66 5.93 -3.95
CA GLY A 19 3.99 4.69 -4.65
C GLY A 19 3.59 3.43 -3.90
N ARG A 20 4.30 2.34 -4.22
CA ARG A 20 4.04 1.01 -3.67
C ARG A 20 4.77 0.83 -2.34
N PHE A 21 4.03 0.35 -1.35
CA PHE A 21 4.54 -0.03 -0.04
C PHE A 21 4.20 -1.50 0.22
N GLN A 22 5.13 -2.18 0.87
CA GLN A 22 4.89 -3.48 1.47
C GLN A 22 5.25 -3.38 2.95
N LEU A 23 4.31 -3.69 3.82
CA LEU A 23 4.53 -3.65 5.26
C LEU A 23 3.83 -4.81 5.95
N LYS A 24 4.32 -5.15 7.13
CA LYS A 24 3.65 -6.10 8.01
C LYS A 24 2.82 -5.31 9.01
N ASP A 25 1.52 -5.39 8.87
CA ASP A 25 0.54 -4.82 9.79
C ASP A 25 0.27 -5.84 10.92
N PRO A 26 0.32 -5.42 12.19
CA PRO A 26 0.10 -6.32 13.32
C PRO A 26 -1.28 -6.98 13.36
N TYR A 27 -2.31 -6.36 12.77
CA TYR A 27 -3.70 -6.82 12.79
C TYR A 27 -4.08 -7.56 11.50
N HIS A 28 -3.43 -7.22 10.39
CA HIS A 28 -3.80 -7.62 9.04
C HIS A 28 -2.76 -8.50 8.33
N GLY A 29 -1.58 -8.71 8.92
CA GLY A 29 -0.51 -9.51 8.32
C GLY A 29 0.29 -8.73 7.28
N VAL A 30 0.81 -9.42 6.26
CA VAL A 30 1.58 -8.73 5.20
C VAL A 30 0.61 -8.02 4.26
N MET A 31 0.78 -6.71 4.15
CA MET A 31 -0.01 -5.86 3.29
C MET A 31 0.87 -5.26 2.20
N ASP A 32 0.37 -5.30 0.97
CA ASP A 32 0.90 -4.53 -0.14
C ASP A 32 -0.13 -3.48 -0.54
N PHE A 33 0.28 -2.23 -0.65
CA PHE A 33 -0.62 -1.16 -1.07
C PHE A 33 0.10 -0.10 -1.91
N TYR A 34 -0.70 0.69 -2.62
CA TYR A 34 -0.29 1.85 -3.39
C TYR A 34 -0.90 3.10 -2.76
N TRP A 35 -0.07 4.10 -2.52
CA TRP A 35 -0.48 5.40 -1.98
C TRP A 35 -0.26 6.49 -3.04
N LYS A 36 -1.28 7.31 -3.25
CA LYS A 36 -1.24 8.49 -4.11
C LYS A 36 -2.19 9.58 -3.63
N GLY A 37 -1.67 10.78 -3.38
CA GLY A 37 -2.41 11.91 -2.82
C GLY A 37 -3.12 11.55 -1.52
N ASN A 38 -4.45 11.67 -1.52
CA ASN A 38 -5.29 11.33 -0.36
C ASN A 38 -5.80 9.89 -0.38
N TYR A 39 -5.34 9.04 -1.30
CA TYR A 39 -5.87 7.70 -1.49
C TYR A 39 -4.81 6.62 -1.22
N ILE A 40 -5.18 5.63 -0.43
CA ILE A 40 -4.40 4.42 -0.17
C ILE A 40 -5.26 3.23 -0.58
N TRP A 41 -4.79 2.41 -1.52
CA TRP A 41 -5.48 1.21 -1.98
C TRP A 41 -4.50 0.05 -2.09
N GLY A 42 -4.90 -1.12 -1.61
CA GLY A 42 -4.01 -2.28 -1.54
C GLY A 42 -4.76 -3.56 -1.27
N ALA A 43 -4.00 -4.60 -1.00
CA ALA A 43 -4.54 -5.92 -0.78
C ALA A 43 -3.81 -6.64 0.36
N LEU A 44 -4.59 -7.44 1.08
CA LEU A 44 -4.19 -8.09 2.32
C LEU A 44 -3.78 -9.54 2.03
N ASP A 45 -2.59 -9.91 2.50
CA ASP A 45 -2.07 -11.28 2.54
C ASP A 45 -2.20 -12.07 1.22
N LEU A 46 -1.93 -11.42 0.08
CA LEU A 46 -1.83 -12.12 -1.19
C LEU A 46 -0.48 -12.85 -1.28
N ALA A 47 -0.49 -14.10 -0.84
CA ALA A 47 0.63 -15.02 -0.94
C ALA A 47 1.02 -15.30 -2.40
N ASP A 48 0.04 -15.32 -3.32
CA ASP A 48 0.29 -15.44 -4.76
C ASP A 48 0.85 -14.12 -5.31
N GLU A 49 2.13 -14.14 -5.70
CA GLU A 49 2.84 -12.97 -6.22
C GLU A 49 2.28 -12.45 -7.55
N THR A 50 1.77 -13.33 -8.41
CA THR A 50 1.20 -12.96 -9.70
C THR A 50 -0.12 -12.23 -9.49
N LEU A 51 -0.96 -12.78 -8.62
CA LEU A 51 -2.24 -12.18 -8.27
C LEU A 51 -2.04 -10.85 -7.55
N ARG A 52 -1.10 -10.80 -6.58
CA ARG A 52 -0.69 -9.59 -5.87
C ARG A 52 -0.29 -8.47 -6.83
N SER A 53 0.63 -8.77 -7.74
CA SER A 53 1.14 -7.79 -8.69
C SER A 53 0.05 -7.28 -9.64
N ARG A 54 -0.83 -8.18 -10.10
CA ARG A 54 -1.96 -7.82 -10.95
C ARG A 54 -2.96 -6.89 -10.24
N VAL A 55 -3.32 -7.21 -9.00
CA VAL A 55 -4.26 -6.40 -8.20
C VAL A 55 -3.69 -5.02 -7.91
N LEU A 56 -2.42 -4.93 -7.49
CA LEU A 56 -1.78 -3.64 -7.22
C LEU A 56 -1.66 -2.77 -8.46
N LYS A 57 -1.38 -3.38 -9.62
CA LYS A 57 -1.35 -2.65 -10.89
C LYS A 57 -2.72 -2.06 -11.23
N LEU A 58 -3.79 -2.81 -11.06
CA LEU A 58 -5.16 -2.31 -11.29
C LEU A 58 -5.49 -1.14 -10.37
N PHE A 59 -5.04 -1.18 -9.12
CA PHE A 59 -5.23 -0.08 -8.18
C PHE A 59 -4.40 1.16 -8.52
N ALA A 60 -3.14 0.98 -8.90
CA ALA A 60 -2.30 2.08 -9.38
C ALA A 60 -2.93 2.76 -10.61
N GLU A 61 -3.36 1.98 -11.60
CA GLU A 61 -4.03 2.49 -12.80
C GLU A 61 -5.37 3.18 -12.48
N GLY A 62 -6.14 2.64 -11.53
CA GLY A 62 -7.38 3.26 -11.06
C GLY A 62 -7.14 4.61 -10.38
N LEU A 63 -6.08 4.73 -9.60
CA LEU A 63 -5.68 5.96 -8.92
C LEU A 63 -5.06 6.99 -9.89
N GLU A 64 -4.41 6.56 -10.96
CA GLU A 64 -3.98 7.45 -12.07
C GLU A 64 -5.18 8.10 -12.77
N LYS A 65 -6.26 7.35 -12.98
CA LYS A 65 -7.46 7.83 -13.68
C LYS A 65 -8.33 8.79 -12.86
N LYS A 66 -8.13 8.85 -11.54
CA LYS A 66 -8.89 9.73 -10.62
C LYS A 66 -8.26 11.11 -10.40
N LYS A 67 -7.29 11.50 -11.25
CA LYS A 67 -6.66 12.83 -11.24
C LYS A 67 -7.61 13.93 -11.71
#